data_AF-A0AA51QWN5-F1
#
_entry.id   AF-A0AA51QWN5-F1
#
_cell.length_a   1.000
_cell.length_b   1.000
_cell.length_c   1.000
_cell.angle_alpha   90.00
_cell.angle_beta   90.00
_cell.angle_gamma   90.00
#
_symmetry.space_group_name_H-M   'P 1'
#
loop_
_entity.id
_entity.type
_entity.pdbx_description
1 polymer ?
#
loop_
_entity_poly.entity_id
_entity_poly.type
_entity_poly.pdbx_seq_one_letter_code
_entity_poly.pdbx_strand_id
1 'polypeptide(L)'
;MHTQHHDLIQTIQRNCHIADARHAGDYTLCVYLLKMREFYRWEKGIRLSDVVISDDVGEWLTQREAVWDALDEQDYAPLSLNGSGEHDPFANETINAALNSAGLVYSAGYGRRCRPLFFLAELEQVIEQDDYTLLVAGRELARDVEAPPAMNQGKHVFIRRESLRRMLWEKVDEWRWSGLDNPMGRALAHYDFDADVEAALDAMAAAEIQTVIAHEIGEVKAGQALGDAEWQTMLFALPPSHADIMLRAVRDLLADCLHTLPELLARGNAASIHFYFGNLSAMRKKLAPQLVAAYQHWHETGDAEKIAAYAEWGREHWATVGRKALAVFQTKGGAALAEIEAMVSCG
;
A
#
# COMPACT_ATOMS: atom_id res chain seq x y z
N MET A 1 23.74 -13.72 0.43
CA MET A 1 23.35 -14.00 1.83
C MET A 1 22.16 -14.96 1.97
N HIS A 2 21.55 -15.49 0.91
CA HIS A 2 20.40 -16.44 1.03
C HIS A 2 20.59 -17.74 0.27
N THR A 3 21.82 -18.25 0.14
CA THR A 3 22.14 -19.44 -0.68
C THR A 3 21.34 -20.68 -0.24
N GLN A 4 21.03 -20.80 1.06
CA GLN A 4 20.23 -21.90 1.62
C GLN A 4 18.73 -21.85 1.26
N HIS A 5 18.24 -20.72 0.71
CA HIS A 5 16.85 -20.50 0.30
C HIS A 5 16.73 -20.30 -1.21
N HIS A 6 17.78 -20.62 -1.99
CA HIS A 6 17.82 -20.36 -3.42
C HIS A 6 16.64 -21.01 -4.17
N ASP A 7 16.40 -22.29 -3.93
CA ASP A 7 15.33 -23.05 -4.59
C ASP A 7 13.94 -22.50 -4.22
N LEU A 8 13.77 -22.08 -2.97
CA LEU A 8 12.53 -21.45 -2.49
C LEU A 8 12.30 -20.10 -3.19
N ILE A 9 13.33 -19.25 -3.25
CA ILE A 9 13.28 -17.95 -3.93
C ILE A 9 12.89 -18.15 -5.41
N GLN A 10 13.51 -19.11 -6.09
CA GLN A 10 13.20 -19.43 -7.48
C GLN A 10 11.77 -19.94 -7.67
N THR A 11 11.30 -20.81 -6.77
CA THR A 11 9.93 -21.35 -6.81
C THR A 11 8.90 -20.24 -6.61
N ILE A 12 9.15 -19.34 -5.65
CA ILE A 12 8.25 -18.20 -5.41
C ILE A 12 8.28 -17.25 -6.61
N GLN A 13 9.45 -16.92 -7.14
CA GLN A 13 9.55 -16.04 -8.32
C GLN A 13 8.87 -16.65 -9.55
N ARG A 14 8.93 -17.97 -9.70
CA ARG A 14 8.18 -18.70 -10.72
C ARG A 14 6.67 -18.54 -10.52
N ASN A 15 6.16 -18.64 -9.30
CA ASN A 15 4.74 -18.38 -9.01
C ASN A 15 4.35 -16.94 -9.32
N CYS A 16 5.22 -15.96 -9.03
CA CYS A 16 5.03 -14.58 -9.47
C CYS A 16 4.91 -14.49 -11.00
N HIS A 17 5.79 -15.16 -11.74
CA HIS A 17 5.74 -15.16 -13.20
C HIS A 17 4.48 -15.83 -13.77
N ILE A 18 3.96 -16.88 -13.14
CA ILE A 18 2.68 -17.47 -13.54
C ILE A 18 1.54 -16.46 -13.32
N ALA A 19 1.54 -15.75 -12.18
CA ALA A 19 0.55 -14.72 -11.89
C ALA A 19 0.69 -13.49 -12.81
N ASP A 20 1.90 -13.11 -13.18
CA ASP A 20 2.16 -12.06 -14.17
C ASP A 20 1.71 -12.46 -15.57
N ALA A 21 2.08 -13.67 -16.03
CA ALA A 21 1.72 -14.16 -17.36
C ALA A 21 0.21 -14.13 -17.61
N ARG A 22 -0.58 -14.58 -16.62
CA ARG A 22 -2.05 -14.64 -16.69
C ARG A 22 -2.73 -13.27 -16.73
N HIS A 23 -2.06 -12.23 -16.23
CA HIS A 23 -2.67 -10.93 -15.98
C HIS A 23 -1.96 -9.76 -16.68
N ALA A 24 -0.87 -10.00 -17.40
CA ALA A 24 -0.14 -8.96 -18.14
C ALA A 24 -1.04 -8.23 -19.15
N GLY A 25 -1.97 -8.97 -19.77
CA GLY A 25 -2.97 -8.43 -20.72
C GLY A 25 -4.02 -7.51 -20.10
N ASP A 26 -4.12 -7.40 -18.77
CA ASP A 26 -5.06 -6.51 -18.09
C ASP A 26 -4.63 -5.04 -18.14
N TYR A 27 -3.38 -4.78 -18.54
CA TYR A 27 -2.80 -3.44 -18.65
C TYR A 27 -2.93 -2.87 -20.06
N THR A 28 -3.08 -1.55 -20.16
CA THR A 28 -2.86 -0.85 -21.44
C THR A 28 -1.38 -0.89 -21.80
N LEU A 29 -1.06 -0.85 -23.10
CA LEU A 29 0.33 -0.95 -23.58
C LEU A 29 1.29 0.02 -22.88
N CYS A 30 0.91 1.29 -22.73
CA CYS A 30 1.76 2.29 -22.05
C CYS A 30 2.01 1.93 -20.58
N VAL A 31 0.98 1.48 -19.86
CA VAL A 31 1.10 1.08 -18.45
C VAL A 31 1.93 -0.20 -18.32
N TYR A 32 1.73 -1.15 -19.23
CA TYR A 32 2.51 -2.38 -19.30
C TYR A 32 4.00 -2.08 -19.48
N LEU A 33 4.38 -1.28 -20.48
CA LEU A 33 5.78 -0.95 -20.75
C LEU A 33 6.46 -0.21 -19.58
N LEU A 34 5.74 0.71 -18.91
CA LEU A 34 6.26 1.37 -17.71
C LEU A 34 6.52 0.35 -16.58
N LYS A 35 5.56 -0.53 -16.33
CA LYS A 35 5.70 -1.59 -15.31
C LYS A 35 6.83 -2.56 -15.62
N MET A 36 6.98 -2.96 -16.87
CA MET A 36 8.04 -3.87 -17.31
C MET A 36 9.43 -3.24 -17.17
N ARG A 37 9.58 -1.96 -17.50
CA ARG A 37 10.84 -1.23 -17.27
C ARG A 37 11.21 -1.19 -15.78
N GLU A 38 10.23 -0.94 -14.90
CA GLU A 38 10.48 -0.96 -13.45
C GLU A 38 10.73 -2.37 -12.91
N PHE A 39 10.13 -3.40 -13.51
CA PHE A 39 10.41 -4.79 -13.16
C PHE A 39 11.81 -5.22 -13.59
N TYR A 40 12.25 -4.82 -14.79
CA TYR A 40 13.62 -4.97 -15.25
C TYR A 40 14.63 -4.31 -14.31
N ARG A 41 14.36 -3.05 -13.91
CA ARG A 41 15.21 -2.30 -12.97
C ARG A 41 15.43 -3.09 -11.67
N TRP A 42 14.33 -3.61 -11.11
CA TRP A 42 14.37 -4.44 -9.90
C TRP A 42 15.18 -5.73 -10.11
N GLU A 43 14.88 -6.49 -11.16
CA GLU A 43 15.55 -7.78 -11.42
C GLU A 43 17.07 -7.62 -11.64
N LYS A 44 17.49 -6.49 -12.24
CA LYS A 44 18.91 -6.18 -12.47
C LYS A 44 19.58 -5.46 -11.30
N GLY A 45 18.86 -5.10 -10.25
CA GLY A 45 19.40 -4.34 -9.12
C GLY A 45 19.90 -2.94 -9.53
N ILE A 46 19.27 -2.33 -10.54
CA ILE A 46 19.62 -0.99 -11.02
C ILE A 46 19.03 0.05 -10.04
N ARG A 47 19.84 1.04 -9.64
CA ARG A 47 19.40 2.09 -8.70
C ARG A 47 18.30 2.95 -9.30
N LEU A 48 17.43 3.55 -8.50
CA LEU A 48 16.28 4.32 -9.02
C LEU A 48 16.71 5.59 -9.76
N SER A 49 17.82 6.18 -9.32
CA SER A 49 18.48 7.33 -9.97
C SER A 49 19.16 7.03 -11.31
N ASP A 50 19.45 5.76 -11.61
CA ASP A 50 20.17 5.39 -12.83
C ASP A 50 19.22 5.37 -14.05
N VAL A 51 19.73 5.82 -15.20
CA VAL A 51 18.98 5.78 -16.47
C VAL A 51 18.99 4.36 -17.01
N VAL A 52 17.81 3.85 -17.36
CA VAL A 52 17.65 2.56 -18.03
C VAL A 52 17.71 2.76 -19.55
N ILE A 53 18.61 2.04 -20.23
CA ILE A 53 18.79 2.11 -21.68
C ILE A 53 17.71 1.27 -22.37
N SER A 54 17.09 1.82 -23.42
CA SER A 54 15.91 1.22 -24.07
C SER A 54 16.19 -0.13 -24.73
N ASP A 55 17.36 -0.32 -25.34
CA ASP A 55 17.67 -1.54 -26.10
C ASP A 55 17.77 -2.76 -25.18
N ASP A 56 18.39 -2.61 -24.00
CA ASP A 56 18.52 -3.68 -23.01
C ASP A 56 17.15 -4.12 -22.45
N VAL A 57 16.23 -3.16 -22.29
CA VAL A 57 14.86 -3.46 -21.83
C VAL A 57 14.08 -4.20 -22.91
N GLY A 58 14.23 -3.81 -24.18
CA GLY A 58 13.54 -4.45 -25.30
C GLY A 58 13.90 -5.93 -25.43
N GLU A 59 15.21 -6.25 -25.41
CA GLU A 59 15.67 -7.64 -25.48
C GLU A 59 15.19 -8.45 -24.26
N TRP A 60 15.34 -7.90 -23.05
CA TRP A 60 14.87 -8.56 -21.83
C TRP A 60 13.35 -8.77 -21.83
N LEU A 61 12.57 -7.81 -22.33
CA LEU A 61 11.13 -7.90 -22.40
C LEU A 61 10.70 -9.08 -23.28
N THR A 62 11.31 -9.24 -24.45
CA THR A 62 11.04 -10.40 -25.34
C THR A 62 11.39 -11.72 -24.66
N GLN A 63 12.51 -11.78 -23.94
CA GLN A 63 12.89 -12.98 -23.18
C GLN A 63 11.88 -13.28 -22.05
N ARG A 64 11.43 -12.25 -21.35
CA ARG A 64 10.46 -12.35 -20.25
C ARG A 64 9.10 -12.83 -20.75
N GLU A 65 8.62 -12.29 -21.86
CA GLU A 65 7.37 -12.71 -22.51
C GLU A 65 7.43 -14.17 -22.95
N ALA A 66 8.56 -14.61 -23.55
CA ALA A 66 8.73 -16.02 -23.90
C ALA A 66 8.72 -16.96 -22.68
N VAL A 67 9.22 -16.51 -21.53
CA VAL A 67 9.10 -17.25 -20.26
C VAL A 67 7.64 -17.30 -19.80
N TRP A 68 6.90 -16.19 -19.89
CA TRP A 68 5.50 -16.12 -19.49
C TRP A 68 4.57 -16.96 -20.38
N ASP A 69 4.77 -16.95 -21.69
CA ASP A 69 4.05 -17.79 -22.64
C ASP A 69 4.22 -19.29 -22.34
N ALA A 70 5.35 -19.69 -21.76
CA ALA A 70 5.56 -21.06 -21.34
C ALA A 70 4.89 -21.40 -19.99
N LEU A 71 4.50 -20.40 -19.20
CA LEU A 71 4.05 -20.54 -17.80
C LEU A 71 2.56 -20.28 -17.58
N ASP A 72 1.88 -19.55 -18.46
CA ASP A 72 0.51 -19.05 -18.26
C ASP A 72 -0.51 -20.16 -17.93
N GLU A 73 -0.36 -21.34 -18.55
CA GLU A 73 -1.21 -22.52 -18.32
C GLU A 73 -0.75 -23.40 -17.15
N GLN A 74 0.39 -23.11 -16.50
CA GLN A 74 0.94 -23.97 -15.44
C GLN A 74 0.37 -23.65 -14.06
N ASP A 75 0.15 -24.66 -13.23
CA ASP A 75 -0.27 -24.46 -11.84
C ASP A 75 0.83 -23.80 -10.99
N TYR A 76 0.40 -23.09 -9.93
CA TYR A 76 1.32 -22.59 -8.93
C TYR A 76 2.04 -23.75 -8.25
N ALA A 77 3.37 -23.66 -8.18
CA ALA A 77 4.19 -24.68 -7.58
C ALA A 77 4.07 -24.64 -6.05
N PRO A 78 3.99 -25.80 -5.38
CA PRO A 78 4.08 -25.88 -3.93
C PRO A 78 5.46 -25.42 -3.44
N LEU A 79 5.52 -24.89 -2.22
CA LEU A 79 6.76 -24.39 -1.64
C LEU A 79 7.41 -25.47 -0.77
N SER A 80 8.63 -25.86 -1.13
CA SER A 80 9.46 -26.75 -0.30
C SER A 80 10.19 -25.94 0.77
N LEU A 81 9.86 -26.19 2.03
CA LEU A 81 10.57 -25.61 3.17
C LEU A 81 11.50 -26.66 3.78
N ASN A 82 12.75 -26.28 4.04
CA ASN A 82 13.79 -27.18 4.54
C ASN A 82 13.30 -27.95 5.78
N GLY A 83 13.08 -29.25 5.64
CA GLY A 83 12.66 -30.13 6.73
C GLY A 83 11.17 -30.13 7.09
N SER A 84 10.31 -29.42 6.34
CA SER A 84 8.86 -29.33 6.62
C SER A 84 7.95 -29.86 5.49
N GLY A 85 8.54 -30.25 4.35
CA GLY A 85 7.81 -30.81 3.21
C GLY A 85 7.34 -29.73 2.23
N GLU A 86 6.41 -30.13 1.36
CA GLU A 86 5.76 -29.24 0.39
C GLU A 86 4.52 -28.58 1.01
N HIS A 87 4.39 -27.27 0.79
CA HIS A 87 3.27 -26.47 1.29
C HIS A 87 2.50 -25.83 0.13
N ASP A 88 1.18 -25.71 0.29
CA ASP A 88 0.35 -24.91 -0.61
C ASP A 88 0.87 -23.46 -0.66
N PRO A 89 1.00 -22.84 -1.84
CA PRO A 89 1.58 -21.50 -1.94
C PRO A 89 0.76 -20.42 -1.23
N PHE A 90 -0.53 -20.64 -0.95
CA PHE A 90 -1.36 -19.72 -0.18
C PHE A 90 -1.37 -20.01 1.34
N ALA A 91 -0.62 -21.01 1.82
CA ALA A 91 -0.49 -21.36 3.24
C ALA A 91 0.44 -20.41 4.02
N ASN A 92 0.15 -19.10 3.95
CA ASN A 92 0.96 -17.99 4.46
C ASN A 92 1.41 -18.18 5.91
N GLU A 93 0.51 -18.58 6.81
CA GLU A 93 0.82 -18.75 8.23
C GLU A 93 1.87 -19.85 8.45
N THR A 94 1.70 -21.00 7.78
CA THR A 94 2.64 -22.12 7.90
C THR A 94 4.00 -21.77 7.31
N ILE A 95 4.00 -21.10 6.15
CA ILE A 95 5.23 -20.67 5.48
C ILE A 95 5.99 -19.65 6.33
N ASN A 96 5.32 -18.61 6.83
CA ASN A 96 5.95 -17.58 7.66
C ASN A 96 6.40 -18.12 9.03
N ALA A 97 5.70 -19.10 9.62
CA ALA A 97 6.16 -19.75 10.84
C ALA A 97 7.55 -20.40 10.69
N ALA A 98 7.87 -20.91 9.51
CA ALA A 98 9.20 -21.45 9.21
C ALA A 98 10.22 -20.37 8.82
N LEU A 99 9.78 -19.32 8.10
CA LEU A 99 10.67 -18.32 7.51
C LEU A 99 11.05 -17.16 8.44
N ASN A 100 10.16 -16.74 9.35
CA ASN A 100 10.37 -15.56 10.18
C ASN A 100 11.63 -15.68 11.06
N SER A 101 11.90 -16.89 11.59
CA SER A 101 13.10 -17.15 12.40
C SER A 101 14.41 -17.06 11.61
N ALA A 102 14.34 -17.22 10.28
CA ALA A 102 15.45 -17.03 9.35
C ALA A 102 15.55 -15.58 8.84
N GLY A 103 14.73 -14.66 9.36
CA GLY A 103 14.70 -13.26 8.92
C GLY A 103 14.09 -13.07 7.54
N LEU A 104 13.13 -13.92 7.16
CA LEU A 104 12.41 -13.84 5.88
C LEU A 104 10.90 -13.74 6.13
N VAL A 105 10.20 -13.04 5.23
CA VAL A 105 8.74 -12.92 5.24
C VAL A 105 8.18 -13.15 3.84
N TYR A 106 7.10 -13.91 3.79
CA TYR A 106 6.38 -14.32 2.60
C TYR A 106 4.94 -13.82 2.62
N SER A 107 4.41 -13.44 1.46
CA SER A 107 2.96 -13.29 1.29
C SER A 107 2.51 -13.84 -0.05
N ALA A 108 1.34 -14.48 -0.04
CA ALA A 108 0.58 -14.91 -1.20
C ALA A 108 -0.89 -14.56 -0.99
N GLY A 109 -1.44 -13.64 -1.76
CA GLY A 109 -2.81 -13.18 -1.60
C GLY A 109 -3.45 -12.77 -2.91
N TYR A 110 -4.58 -12.09 -2.82
CA TYR A 110 -5.29 -11.56 -3.98
C TYR A 110 -5.33 -10.04 -3.90
N GLY A 111 -4.73 -9.39 -4.90
CA GLY A 111 -4.76 -7.95 -5.08
C GLY A 111 -6.02 -7.47 -5.80
N ARG A 112 -5.88 -6.35 -6.52
CA ARG A 112 -6.98 -5.76 -7.28
C ARG A 112 -7.50 -6.74 -8.33
N ARG A 113 -8.82 -6.74 -8.53
CA ARG A 113 -9.52 -7.66 -9.46
C ARG A 113 -9.27 -9.16 -9.17
N CYS A 114 -9.01 -9.49 -7.90
CA CYS A 114 -8.70 -10.85 -7.46
C CYS A 114 -7.48 -11.47 -8.18
N ARG A 115 -6.52 -10.62 -8.57
CA ARG A 115 -5.25 -11.08 -9.14
C ARG A 115 -4.36 -11.67 -8.04
N PRO A 116 -3.86 -12.90 -8.17
CA PRO A 116 -2.87 -13.45 -7.24
C PRO A 116 -1.60 -12.61 -7.21
N LEU A 117 -1.05 -12.39 -6.02
CA LEU A 117 0.22 -11.70 -5.78
C LEU A 117 1.06 -12.51 -4.80
N PHE A 118 2.34 -12.65 -5.12
CA PHE A 118 3.34 -13.38 -4.37
C PHE A 118 4.57 -12.50 -4.12
N PHE A 119 5.11 -12.54 -2.91
CA PHE A 119 6.44 -12.00 -2.67
C PHE A 119 7.17 -12.73 -1.54
N LEU A 120 8.49 -12.66 -1.59
CA LEU A 120 9.39 -13.03 -0.51
C LEU A 120 10.37 -11.89 -0.29
N ALA A 121 10.60 -11.52 0.96
CA ALA A 121 11.53 -10.46 1.33
C ALA A 121 12.27 -10.77 2.63
N GLU A 122 13.31 -10.00 2.91
CA GLU A 122 13.93 -9.93 4.23
C GLU A 122 12.94 -9.33 5.23
N LEU A 123 12.78 -9.95 6.41
CA LEU A 123 11.93 -9.45 7.48
C LEU A 123 12.72 -8.46 8.34
N GLU A 124 12.30 -7.20 8.35
CA GLU A 124 12.96 -6.14 9.11
C GLU A 124 12.32 -5.93 10.50
N GLN A 125 11.00 -5.99 10.57
CA GLN A 125 10.27 -5.68 11.79
C GLN A 125 8.94 -6.44 11.87
N VAL A 126 8.59 -6.86 13.09
CA VAL A 126 7.28 -7.39 13.45
C VAL A 126 6.66 -6.48 14.49
N ILE A 127 5.40 -6.09 14.32
CA ILE A 127 4.65 -5.26 15.27
C ILE A 127 3.33 -5.97 15.54
N GLU A 128 3.09 -6.32 16.81
CA GLU A 128 1.81 -6.85 17.26
C GLU A 128 0.90 -5.69 17.68
N GLN A 129 -0.29 -5.62 17.09
CA GLN A 129 -1.32 -4.63 17.41
C GLN A 129 -2.67 -5.33 17.55
N ASP A 130 -3.17 -5.42 18.78
CA ASP A 130 -4.39 -6.18 19.10
C ASP A 130 -4.33 -7.61 18.56
N ASP A 131 -5.22 -7.98 17.65
CA ASP A 131 -5.25 -9.27 16.97
C ASP A 131 -4.57 -9.25 15.59
N TYR A 132 -3.92 -8.15 15.22
CA TYR A 132 -3.20 -7.96 13.96
C TYR A 132 -1.68 -8.03 14.15
N THR A 133 -1.00 -8.50 13.11
CA THR A 133 0.46 -8.51 13.02
C THR A 133 0.90 -7.73 11.79
N LEU A 134 1.63 -6.64 11.99
CA LEU A 134 2.24 -5.85 10.93
C LEU A 134 3.68 -6.36 10.72
N LEU A 135 4.01 -6.66 9.46
CA LEU A 135 5.28 -7.22 9.03
C LEU A 135 5.95 -6.25 8.06
N VAL A 136 7.04 -5.62 8.48
CA VAL A 136 7.84 -4.73 7.61
C VAL A 136 8.87 -5.58 6.87
N ALA A 137 8.70 -5.65 5.56
CA ALA A 137 9.58 -6.31 4.61
C ALA A 137 10.63 -5.32 4.07
N GLY A 138 11.89 -5.75 4.06
CA GLY A 138 13.04 -5.03 3.52
C GLY A 138 13.29 -5.35 2.05
N ARG A 139 14.48 -5.88 1.74
CA ARG A 139 14.86 -6.26 0.37
C ARG A 139 14.00 -7.41 -0.13
N GLU A 140 13.40 -7.22 -1.30
CA GLU A 140 12.57 -8.21 -1.99
C GLU A 140 13.47 -9.22 -2.72
N LEU A 141 13.28 -10.50 -2.45
CA LEU A 141 14.01 -11.61 -3.05
C LEU A 141 13.24 -12.25 -4.21
N ALA A 142 11.91 -12.17 -4.16
CA ALA A 142 11.00 -12.54 -5.24
C ALA A 142 9.75 -11.65 -5.20
N ARG A 143 9.23 -11.26 -6.36
CA ARG A 143 8.00 -10.45 -6.47
C ARG A 143 7.33 -10.54 -7.84
N ASP A 144 6.05 -10.20 -7.88
CA ASP A 144 5.33 -9.88 -9.13
C ASP A 144 5.75 -8.51 -9.70
N VAL A 145 5.35 -8.26 -10.95
CA VAL A 145 5.40 -6.92 -11.56
C VAL A 145 4.59 -5.90 -10.75
N GLU A 146 3.43 -6.32 -10.24
CA GLU A 146 2.63 -5.51 -9.34
C GLU A 146 3.12 -5.65 -7.91
N ALA A 147 3.67 -4.56 -7.38
CA ALA A 147 4.31 -4.53 -6.08
C ALA A 147 3.71 -3.40 -5.23
N PRO A 148 2.52 -3.60 -4.63
CA PRO A 148 1.92 -2.60 -3.74
C PRO A 148 2.76 -2.47 -2.46
N PRO A 149 2.94 -1.25 -1.91
CA PRO A 149 3.79 -1.04 -0.73
C PRO A 149 3.15 -1.52 0.58
N ALA A 150 1.83 -1.70 0.62
CA ALA A 150 1.12 -2.21 1.78
C ALA A 150 0.00 -3.15 1.28
N MET A 151 -0.21 -4.27 1.98
CA MET A 151 -1.25 -5.23 1.65
C MET A 151 -1.72 -5.99 2.88
N ASN A 152 -3.04 -6.19 2.98
CA ASN A 152 -3.66 -6.90 4.09
C ASN A 152 -4.06 -8.31 3.68
N GLN A 153 -3.81 -9.26 4.57
CA GLN A 153 -4.17 -10.66 4.40
C GLN A 153 -4.67 -11.24 5.73
N GLY A 154 -5.99 -11.32 5.86
CA GLY A 154 -6.60 -11.64 7.15
C GLY A 154 -6.17 -10.62 8.20
N LYS A 155 -5.50 -11.10 9.25
CA LYS A 155 -4.96 -10.24 10.33
C LYS A 155 -3.48 -9.89 10.17
N HIS A 156 -2.87 -10.25 9.04
CA HIS A 156 -1.50 -9.89 8.74
C HIS A 156 -1.47 -8.71 7.77
N VAL A 157 -0.64 -7.71 8.07
CA VAL A 157 -0.42 -6.52 7.25
C VAL A 157 1.03 -6.53 6.80
N PHE A 158 1.28 -6.54 5.50
CA PHE A 158 2.63 -6.55 4.95
C PHE A 158 2.99 -5.18 4.42
N ILE A 159 4.05 -4.57 4.94
CA ILE A 159 4.56 -3.26 4.53
C ILE A 159 5.92 -3.46 3.85
N ARG A 160 6.01 -3.16 2.57
CA ARG A 160 7.16 -3.48 1.71
C ARG A 160 8.02 -2.23 1.47
N ARG A 161 9.15 -2.12 2.18
CA ARG A 161 10.08 -0.98 2.09
C ARG A 161 10.52 -0.73 0.65
N GLU A 162 10.97 -1.75 -0.05
CA GLU A 162 11.50 -1.59 -1.41
C GLU A 162 10.41 -1.13 -2.40
N SER A 163 9.20 -1.68 -2.27
CA SER A 163 8.03 -1.23 -3.03
C SER A 163 7.59 0.20 -2.68
N LEU A 164 7.64 0.58 -1.40
CA LEU A 164 7.36 1.96 -0.96
C LEU A 164 8.41 2.92 -1.53
N ARG A 165 9.68 2.55 -1.48
CA ARG A 165 10.79 3.33 -2.04
C ARG A 165 10.58 3.61 -3.53
N ARG A 166 10.15 2.62 -4.31
CA ARG A 166 9.77 2.82 -5.72
C ARG A 166 8.61 3.79 -5.87
N MET A 167 7.54 3.64 -5.09
CA MET A 167 6.39 4.56 -5.12
C MET A 167 6.82 6.00 -4.78
N LEU A 168 7.71 6.19 -3.81
CA LEU A 168 8.23 7.50 -3.45
C LEU A 168 9.02 8.12 -4.60
N TRP A 169 9.85 7.32 -5.29
CA TRP A 169 10.55 7.78 -6.49
C TRP A 169 9.59 8.22 -7.61
N GLU A 170 8.53 7.47 -7.87
CA GLU A 170 7.49 7.87 -8.84
C GLU A 170 6.88 9.25 -8.49
N LYS A 171 6.67 9.53 -7.20
CA LYS A 171 6.17 10.83 -6.72
C LYS A 171 7.19 11.95 -6.87
N VAL A 172 8.47 11.66 -6.67
CA VAL A 172 9.56 12.61 -6.90
C VAL A 172 9.61 13.01 -8.37
N ASP A 173 9.60 12.01 -9.27
CA ASP A 173 9.62 12.25 -10.72
C ASP A 173 8.38 13.02 -11.19
N GLU A 174 7.18 12.63 -10.74
CA GLU A 174 5.93 13.34 -11.05
C GLU A 174 5.98 14.80 -10.59
N TRP A 175 6.43 15.04 -9.36
CA TRP A 175 6.51 16.40 -8.84
C TRP A 175 7.54 17.24 -9.59
N ARG A 176 8.73 16.70 -9.88
CA ARG A 176 9.79 17.39 -10.66
C ARG A 176 9.29 17.86 -12.02
N TRP A 177 8.40 17.10 -12.66
CA TRP A 177 7.76 17.51 -13.91
C TRP A 177 6.77 18.67 -13.72
N SER A 178 6.05 18.71 -12.60
CA SER A 178 5.05 19.75 -12.33
C SER A 178 5.65 21.06 -11.79
N GLY A 179 6.65 20.98 -10.91
CA GLY A 179 7.25 22.13 -10.20
C GLY A 179 6.28 22.94 -9.33
N LEU A 180 5.09 22.41 -9.01
CA LEU A 180 4.06 23.15 -8.28
C LEU A 180 4.41 23.27 -6.79
N ASP A 181 4.16 24.45 -6.21
CA ASP A 181 4.16 24.63 -4.74
C ASP A 181 2.90 23.98 -4.16
N ASN A 182 3.07 22.75 -3.68
CA ASN A 182 2.01 21.95 -3.09
C ASN A 182 2.58 21.12 -1.92
N PRO A 183 1.73 20.44 -1.12
CA PRO A 183 2.22 19.68 0.02
C PRO A 183 3.25 18.61 -0.34
N MET A 184 3.15 17.99 -1.53
CA MET A 184 4.15 17.02 -1.98
C MET A 184 5.51 17.68 -2.17
N GLY A 185 5.59 18.77 -2.92
CA GLY A 185 6.85 19.50 -3.13
C GLY A 185 7.51 19.96 -1.83
N ARG A 186 6.70 20.39 -0.87
CA ARG A 186 7.17 20.78 0.47
C ARG A 186 7.71 19.59 1.26
N ALA A 187 7.10 18.41 1.15
CA ALA A 187 7.63 17.18 1.74
C ALA A 187 9.00 16.83 1.13
N LEU A 188 9.11 16.89 -0.20
CA LEU A 188 10.33 16.55 -0.93
C LEU A 188 11.48 17.52 -0.61
N ALA A 189 11.18 18.80 -0.36
CA ALA A 189 12.16 19.82 0.00
C ALA A 189 12.90 19.55 1.33
N HIS A 190 12.43 18.60 2.15
CA HIS A 190 13.13 18.15 3.35
C HIS A 190 14.24 17.12 3.09
N TYR A 191 14.35 16.61 1.86
CA TYR A 191 15.32 15.58 1.49
C TYR A 191 16.21 16.08 0.34
N ASP A 192 17.50 15.79 0.40
CA ASP A 192 18.48 16.26 -0.59
C ASP A 192 18.54 15.32 -1.80
N PHE A 193 17.49 15.36 -2.63
CA PHE A 193 17.40 14.58 -3.87
C PHE A 193 18.36 15.07 -4.98
N ASP A 194 19.08 16.18 -4.77
CA ASP A 194 20.03 16.71 -5.74
C ASP A 194 21.46 16.22 -5.46
N ALA A 195 21.85 16.09 -4.18
CA ALA A 195 23.15 15.55 -3.81
C ALA A 195 23.19 14.01 -3.82
N ASP A 196 22.19 13.35 -3.24
CA ASP A 196 22.13 11.89 -3.13
C ASP A 196 20.69 11.37 -3.12
N VAL A 197 20.21 10.99 -4.31
CA VAL A 197 18.86 10.43 -4.50
C VAL A 197 18.65 9.18 -3.67
N GLU A 198 19.64 8.29 -3.58
CA GLU A 198 19.44 6.99 -2.92
C GLU A 198 19.33 7.17 -1.41
N ALA A 199 20.20 8.00 -0.82
CA ALA A 199 20.12 8.33 0.60
C ALA A 199 18.83 9.12 0.95
N ALA A 200 18.42 10.05 0.08
CA ALA A 200 17.16 10.78 0.24
C ALA A 200 15.94 9.84 0.21
N LEU A 201 15.90 8.91 -0.74
CA LEU A 201 14.86 7.89 -0.83
C LEU A 201 14.84 6.96 0.39
N ASP A 202 16.00 6.54 0.89
CA ASP A 202 16.09 5.68 2.06
C ASP A 202 15.58 6.39 3.33
N ALA A 203 15.98 7.65 3.51
CA ALA A 203 15.50 8.48 4.62
C ALA A 203 13.99 8.72 4.56
N MET A 204 13.47 9.06 3.37
CA MET A 204 12.04 9.27 3.16
C MET A 204 11.24 7.98 3.35
N ALA A 205 11.72 6.85 2.80
CA ALA A 205 11.07 5.55 2.99
C ALA A 205 11.03 5.15 4.48
N ALA A 206 12.11 5.36 5.23
CA ALA A 206 12.12 5.10 6.66
C ALA A 206 11.09 5.95 7.43
N ALA A 207 10.96 7.23 7.07
CA ALA A 207 9.98 8.13 7.68
C ALA A 207 8.54 7.75 7.33
N GLU A 208 8.28 7.42 6.07
CA GLU A 208 6.93 7.12 5.58
C GLU A 208 6.46 5.70 5.88
N ILE A 209 7.35 4.73 6.11
CA ILE A 209 6.98 3.43 6.69
C ILE A 209 6.23 3.63 8.01
N GLN A 210 6.70 4.56 8.85
CA GLN A 210 6.03 4.85 10.12
C GLN A 210 4.66 5.51 9.91
N THR A 211 4.49 6.32 8.87
CA THR A 211 3.18 6.88 8.48
C THR A 211 2.23 5.78 8.00
N VAL A 212 2.73 4.83 7.20
CA VAL A 212 1.96 3.66 6.75
C VAL A 212 1.55 2.80 7.96
N ILE A 213 2.49 2.46 8.86
CA ILE A 213 2.19 1.72 10.10
C ILE A 213 1.07 2.42 10.88
N ALA A 214 1.16 3.73 11.07
CA ALA A 214 0.15 4.50 11.79
C ALA A 214 -1.23 4.44 11.11
N HIS A 215 -1.27 4.47 9.76
CA HIS A 215 -2.52 4.31 9.02
C HIS A 215 -3.10 2.90 9.15
N GLU A 216 -2.28 1.86 9.04
CA GLU A 216 -2.75 0.47 9.17
C GLU A 216 -3.27 0.17 10.59
N ILE A 217 -2.62 0.67 11.64
CA ILE A 217 -3.14 0.60 13.01
C ILE A 217 -4.45 1.41 13.14
N GLY A 218 -4.55 2.55 12.46
CA GLY A 218 -5.79 3.32 12.35
C GLY A 218 -6.93 2.53 11.71
N GLU A 219 -6.65 1.79 10.63
CA GLU A 219 -7.61 0.93 9.92
C GLU A 219 -8.11 -0.22 10.79
N VAL A 220 -7.23 -0.83 11.60
CA VAL A 220 -7.61 -1.83 12.60
C VAL A 220 -8.61 -1.23 13.59
N LYS A 221 -8.29 -0.06 14.16
CA LYS A 221 -9.17 0.63 15.12
C LYS A 221 -10.50 1.07 14.49
N ALA A 222 -10.48 1.51 13.23
CA ALA A 222 -11.69 1.85 12.49
C ALA A 222 -12.56 0.60 12.25
N GLY A 223 -11.96 -0.54 11.90
CA GLY A 223 -12.62 -1.84 11.79
C GLY A 223 -13.29 -2.27 13.09
N GLN A 224 -12.60 -2.14 14.23
CA GLN A 224 -13.18 -2.41 15.56
C GLN A 224 -14.36 -1.47 15.88
N ALA A 225 -14.28 -0.19 15.50
CA ALA A 225 -15.32 0.80 15.78
C ALA A 225 -16.58 0.66 14.89
N LEU A 226 -16.43 0.12 13.69
CA LEU A 226 -17.51 -0.01 12.71
C LEU A 226 -18.06 -1.44 12.60
N GLY A 227 -17.34 -2.46 13.07
CA GLY A 227 -17.61 -3.86 12.79
C GLY A 227 -17.04 -4.23 11.42
N ASP A 228 -15.83 -4.81 11.41
CA ASP A 228 -15.10 -5.06 10.17
C ASP A 228 -15.85 -6.02 9.23
N ALA A 229 -16.44 -7.09 9.77
CA ALA A 229 -17.20 -8.07 8.99
C ALA A 229 -18.44 -7.45 8.32
N GLU A 230 -19.21 -6.65 9.05
CA GLU A 230 -20.38 -5.95 8.54
C GLU A 230 -20.00 -4.89 7.51
N TRP A 231 -18.90 -4.17 7.75
CA TRP A 231 -18.38 -3.19 6.82
C TRP A 231 -17.93 -3.82 5.51
N GLN A 232 -17.16 -4.91 5.56
CA GLN A 232 -16.76 -5.65 4.37
C GLN A 232 -17.98 -6.19 3.63
N THR A 233 -18.97 -6.76 4.34
CA THR A 233 -20.22 -7.25 3.74
C THR A 233 -20.94 -6.15 2.95
N MET A 234 -21.01 -4.94 3.52
CA MET A 234 -21.57 -3.78 2.82
C MET A 234 -20.77 -3.44 1.55
N LEU A 235 -19.45 -3.29 1.65
CA LEU A 235 -18.62 -2.94 0.49
C LEU A 235 -18.66 -4.00 -0.62
N PHE A 236 -18.73 -5.29 -0.27
CA PHE A 236 -18.84 -6.38 -1.25
C PHE A 236 -20.21 -6.44 -1.94
N ALA A 237 -21.28 -6.04 -1.25
CA ALA A 237 -22.62 -6.05 -1.80
C ALA A 237 -22.93 -4.85 -2.71
N LEU A 238 -22.19 -3.74 -2.55
CA LEU A 238 -22.38 -2.55 -3.35
C LEU A 238 -21.64 -2.67 -4.69
N PRO A 239 -22.25 -2.25 -5.82
CA PRO A 239 -21.53 -2.14 -7.08
C PRO A 239 -20.47 -1.04 -6.99
N PRO A 240 -19.43 -1.06 -7.85
CA PRO A 240 -18.52 0.06 -8.01
C PRO A 240 -19.32 1.36 -8.26
N SER A 241 -19.31 2.26 -7.29
CA SER A 241 -20.21 3.42 -7.25
C SER A 241 -19.57 4.58 -6.50
N HIS A 242 -20.16 5.77 -6.62
CA HIS A 242 -19.70 6.94 -5.88
C HIS A 242 -19.87 6.75 -4.36
N ALA A 243 -20.95 6.08 -3.92
CA ALA A 243 -21.12 5.60 -2.56
C ALA A 243 -19.96 4.73 -2.06
N ASP A 244 -19.50 3.74 -2.85
CA ASP A 244 -18.35 2.88 -2.48
C ASP A 244 -17.09 3.72 -2.23
N ILE A 245 -16.80 4.68 -3.13
CA ILE A 245 -15.65 5.59 -2.99
C ILE A 245 -15.79 6.46 -1.72
N MET A 246 -16.99 6.96 -1.44
CA MET A 246 -17.29 7.76 -0.24
C MET A 246 -17.12 6.96 1.04
N LEU A 247 -17.65 5.74 1.09
CA LEU A 247 -17.55 4.87 2.27
C LEU A 247 -16.09 4.54 2.58
N ARG A 248 -15.29 4.18 1.57
CA ARG A 248 -13.85 3.97 1.76
C ARG A 248 -13.17 5.21 2.32
N ALA A 249 -13.48 6.40 1.79
CA ALA A 249 -12.94 7.65 2.31
C ALA A 249 -13.39 7.96 3.76
N VAL A 250 -14.62 7.60 4.15
CA VAL A 250 -15.10 7.72 5.54
C VAL A 250 -14.30 6.83 6.48
N ARG A 251 -14.02 5.58 6.08
CA ARG A 251 -13.22 4.64 6.87
C ARG A 251 -11.76 5.12 6.99
N ASP A 252 -11.15 5.54 5.87
CA ASP A 252 -9.80 6.11 5.88
C ASP A 252 -9.70 7.36 6.78
N LEU A 253 -10.70 8.25 6.73
CA LEU A 253 -10.73 9.45 7.58
C LEU A 253 -10.90 9.10 9.06
N LEU A 254 -11.70 8.07 9.37
CA LEU A 254 -11.81 7.55 10.73
C LEU A 254 -10.47 6.98 11.21
N ALA A 255 -9.82 6.14 10.41
CA ALA A 255 -8.49 5.59 10.70
C ALA A 255 -7.47 6.70 10.95
N ASP A 256 -7.46 7.71 10.07
CA ASP A 256 -6.57 8.86 10.16
C ASP A 256 -6.79 9.67 11.43
N CYS A 257 -8.04 9.92 11.81
CA CYS A 257 -8.36 10.64 13.03
C CYS A 257 -8.08 9.81 14.30
N LEU A 258 -8.31 8.49 14.25
CA LEU A 258 -8.08 7.58 15.38
C LEU A 258 -6.60 7.39 15.70
N HIS A 259 -5.72 7.42 14.70
CA HIS A 259 -4.31 7.12 14.93
C HIS A 259 -3.30 7.86 14.03
N THR A 260 -3.49 7.93 12.71
CA THR A 260 -2.48 8.49 11.79
C THR A 260 -2.12 9.94 12.13
N LEU A 261 -3.11 10.82 12.26
CA LEU A 261 -2.92 12.23 12.55
C LEU A 261 -2.32 12.46 13.95
N PRO A 262 -2.86 11.85 15.04
CA PRO A 262 -2.22 11.94 16.35
C PRO A 262 -0.75 11.51 16.34
N GLU A 263 -0.42 10.40 15.67
CA GLU A 263 0.96 9.88 15.61
C GLU A 263 1.88 10.79 14.79
N LEU A 264 1.41 11.30 13.64
CA LEU A 264 2.16 12.27 12.84
C LEU A 264 2.48 13.54 13.63
N LEU A 265 1.52 14.05 14.41
CA LEU A 265 1.71 15.23 15.25
C LEU A 265 2.65 14.96 16.42
N ALA A 266 2.52 13.80 17.07
CA ALA A 266 3.39 13.40 18.18
C ALA A 266 4.86 13.26 17.74
N ARG A 267 5.10 12.73 16.54
CA ARG A 267 6.44 12.62 15.94
C ARG A 267 7.02 13.96 15.51
N GLY A 268 6.18 14.95 15.23
CA GLY A 268 6.61 16.30 14.83
C GLY A 268 7.41 16.34 13.51
N ASN A 269 7.30 15.32 12.66
CA ASN A 269 8.02 15.29 11.38
C ASN A 269 7.25 16.09 10.32
N ALA A 270 7.68 17.33 10.07
CA ALA A 270 7.06 18.22 9.10
C ALA A 270 7.00 17.63 7.67
N ALA A 271 8.03 16.88 7.25
CA ALA A 271 8.06 16.25 5.94
C ALA A 271 6.93 15.22 5.79
N SER A 272 6.71 14.38 6.81
CA SER A 272 5.63 13.38 6.80
C SER A 272 4.25 14.00 6.92
N ILE A 273 4.10 15.12 7.65
CA ILE A 273 2.83 15.89 7.65
C ILE A 273 2.54 16.40 6.23
N HIS A 274 3.52 17.05 5.58
CA HIS A 274 3.40 17.47 4.19
C HIS A 274 3.07 16.30 3.24
N PHE A 275 3.74 15.16 3.41
CA PHE A 275 3.51 13.98 2.59
C PHE A 275 2.10 13.39 2.78
N TYR A 276 1.59 13.31 4.01
CA TYR A 276 0.22 12.89 4.29
C TYR A 276 -0.80 13.75 3.53
N PHE A 277 -0.69 15.08 3.65
CA PHE A 277 -1.61 16.00 2.97
C PHE A 277 -1.42 16.01 1.44
N GLY A 278 -0.21 15.74 0.95
CA GLY A 278 0.09 15.56 -0.46
C GLY A 278 -0.61 14.33 -1.06
N ASN A 279 -0.78 13.28 -0.25
CA ASN A 279 -1.43 12.01 -0.63
C ASN A 279 -2.91 11.93 -0.28
N LEU A 280 -3.49 12.98 0.33
CA LEU A 280 -4.91 12.99 0.65
C LEU A 280 -5.74 12.92 -0.65
N SER A 281 -6.56 11.87 -0.76
CA SER A 281 -7.32 11.57 -1.97
C SER A 281 -8.35 12.67 -2.26
N ALA A 282 -8.77 12.79 -3.52
CA ALA A 282 -9.78 13.78 -3.91
C ALA A 282 -11.08 13.63 -3.10
N MET A 283 -11.50 12.39 -2.83
CA MET A 283 -12.69 12.14 -2.01
C MET A 283 -12.47 12.58 -0.54
N ARG A 284 -11.33 12.24 0.07
CA ARG A 284 -11.03 12.70 1.44
C ARG A 284 -10.96 14.23 1.53
N LYS A 285 -10.35 14.90 0.55
CA LYS A 285 -10.35 16.38 0.46
C LYS A 285 -11.76 16.96 0.35
N LYS A 286 -12.64 16.33 -0.43
CA LYS A 286 -14.03 16.74 -0.60
C LYS A 286 -14.84 16.59 0.69
N LEU A 287 -14.68 15.47 1.40
CA LEU A 287 -15.41 15.17 2.64
C LEU A 287 -14.85 15.93 3.85
N ALA A 288 -13.55 16.23 3.87
CA ALA A 288 -12.87 16.87 4.99
C ALA A 288 -12.21 18.22 4.61
N PRO A 289 -12.96 19.21 4.09
CA PRO A 289 -12.37 20.51 3.73
C PRO A 289 -11.80 21.25 4.94
N GLN A 290 -12.35 21.02 6.14
CA GLN A 290 -11.82 21.59 7.39
C GLN A 290 -10.43 21.06 7.74
N LEU A 291 -10.14 19.79 7.43
CA LEU A 291 -8.80 19.19 7.60
C LEU A 291 -7.79 19.85 6.64
N VAL A 292 -8.20 20.12 5.40
CA VAL A 292 -7.37 20.85 4.44
C VAL A 292 -7.08 22.28 4.92
N ALA A 293 -8.08 22.98 5.47
CA ALA A 293 -7.88 24.31 6.05
C ALA A 293 -6.99 24.28 7.31
N ALA A 294 -7.09 23.24 8.13
CA ALA A 294 -6.21 23.04 9.29
C ALA A 294 -4.75 22.87 8.87
N TYR A 295 -4.48 22.13 7.79
CA TYR A 295 -3.15 22.02 7.20
C TYR A 295 -2.62 23.36 6.67
N GLN A 296 -3.44 24.13 5.97
CA GLN A 296 -3.03 25.45 5.46
C GLN A 296 -2.63 26.37 6.62
N HIS A 297 -3.41 26.36 7.70
CA HIS A 297 -3.07 27.11 8.91
C HIS A 297 -1.73 26.66 9.49
N TRP A 298 -1.52 25.36 9.70
CA TRP A 298 -0.26 24.84 10.21
C TRP A 298 0.92 25.21 9.31
N HIS A 299 0.76 25.16 7.99
CA HIS A 299 1.81 25.55 7.06
C HIS A 299 2.17 27.04 7.17
N GLU A 300 1.18 27.92 7.39
CA GLU A 300 1.37 29.36 7.50
C GLU A 300 1.94 29.79 8.85
N THR A 301 1.56 29.12 9.94
CA THR A 301 1.85 29.58 11.32
C THR A 301 2.80 28.65 12.09
N GLY A 302 2.98 27.42 11.63
CA GLY A 302 3.62 26.33 12.39
C GLY A 302 2.72 25.72 13.47
N ASP A 303 1.50 26.22 13.66
CA ASP A 303 0.58 25.78 14.72
C ASP A 303 -0.24 24.56 14.29
N ALA A 304 0.00 23.43 14.97
CA ALA A 304 -0.67 22.16 14.71
C ALA A 304 -1.98 21.97 15.48
N GLU A 305 -2.37 22.91 16.35
CA GLU A 305 -3.56 22.77 17.21
C GLU A 305 -4.84 22.52 16.40
N LYS A 306 -4.98 23.13 15.22
CA LYS A 306 -6.16 22.90 14.36
C LYS A 306 -6.20 21.50 13.76
N ILE A 307 -5.05 20.91 13.45
CA ILE A 307 -4.98 19.52 12.98
C ILE A 307 -5.33 18.58 14.13
N ALA A 308 -4.79 18.83 15.33
CA ALA A 308 -5.08 18.05 16.52
C ALA A 308 -6.58 18.11 16.90
N ALA A 309 -7.16 19.31 16.91
CA ALA A 309 -8.57 19.53 17.18
C ALA A 309 -9.47 18.84 16.13
N TYR A 310 -9.08 18.90 14.84
CA TYR A 310 -9.80 18.17 13.80
C TYR A 310 -9.73 16.66 14.02
N ALA A 311 -8.54 16.12 14.35
CA ALA A 311 -8.39 14.69 14.60
C ALA A 311 -9.31 14.24 15.74
N GLU A 312 -9.34 14.95 16.86
CA GLU A 312 -10.19 14.59 18.01
C GLU A 312 -11.69 14.63 17.66
N TRP A 313 -12.15 15.71 17.02
CA TRP A 313 -13.53 15.81 16.53
C TRP A 313 -13.87 14.73 15.50
N GLY A 314 -12.94 14.48 14.56
CA GLY A 314 -13.11 13.57 13.43
C GLY A 314 -13.28 12.12 13.86
N ARG A 315 -12.67 11.71 14.97
CA ARG A 315 -12.85 10.35 15.54
C ARG A 315 -14.31 10.05 15.83
N GLU A 316 -15.01 10.96 16.50
CA GLU A 316 -16.43 10.78 16.82
C GLU A 316 -17.32 10.97 15.59
N HIS A 317 -17.02 11.99 14.79
CA HIS A 317 -17.79 12.34 13.60
C HIS A 317 -17.79 11.20 12.57
N TRP A 318 -16.61 10.75 12.11
CA TRP A 318 -16.50 9.72 11.06
C TRP A 318 -17.00 8.35 11.55
N ALA A 319 -16.83 8.02 12.82
CA ALA A 319 -17.44 6.82 13.41
C ALA A 319 -18.96 6.89 13.38
N THR A 320 -19.54 8.07 13.64
CA THR A 320 -21.00 8.28 13.57
C THR A 320 -21.51 8.18 12.14
N VAL A 321 -20.83 8.79 11.17
CA VAL A 321 -21.18 8.70 9.75
C VAL A 321 -21.11 7.24 9.27
N GLY A 322 -20.03 6.52 9.58
CA GLY A 322 -19.87 5.12 9.23
C GLY A 322 -20.96 4.21 9.83
N ARG A 323 -21.26 4.37 11.13
CA ARG A 323 -22.33 3.60 11.80
C ARG A 323 -23.71 3.87 11.20
N LYS A 324 -24.01 5.11 10.82
CA LYS A 324 -25.28 5.44 10.14
C LYS A 324 -25.34 4.80 8.75
N ALA A 325 -24.25 4.80 7.99
CA ALA A 325 -24.21 4.17 6.67
C ALA A 325 -24.49 2.67 6.76
N LEU A 326 -23.88 1.99 7.73
CA LEU A 326 -24.15 0.59 8.04
C LEU A 326 -25.63 0.35 8.38
N ALA A 327 -26.23 1.16 9.24
CA ALA A 327 -27.63 1.01 9.62
C ALA A 327 -28.60 1.17 8.42
N VAL A 328 -28.32 2.14 7.53
CA VAL A 328 -29.09 2.33 6.30
C VAL A 328 -28.94 1.12 5.38
N PHE A 329 -27.71 0.63 5.19
CA PHE A 329 -27.45 -0.55 4.37
C PHE A 329 -28.11 -1.81 4.94
N GLN A 330 -28.04 -2.05 6.26
CA GLN A 330 -28.69 -3.19 6.90
C GLN A 330 -30.21 -3.18 6.71
N THR A 331 -30.81 -1.98 6.63
CA THR A 331 -32.26 -1.83 6.42
C THR A 331 -32.66 -1.99 4.95
N LYS A 332 -31.85 -1.49 4.01
CA LYS A 332 -32.24 -1.30 2.60
C LYS A 332 -31.44 -2.11 1.59
N GLY A 333 -30.38 -2.79 2.00
CA GLY A 333 -29.45 -3.51 1.13
C GLY A 333 -28.93 -2.62 0.00
N GLY A 334 -28.93 -3.13 -1.23
CA GLY A 334 -28.47 -2.39 -2.41
C GLY A 334 -29.27 -1.10 -2.72
N ALA A 335 -30.49 -0.95 -2.19
CA ALA A 335 -31.28 0.28 -2.37
C ALA A 335 -30.78 1.45 -1.50
N ALA A 336 -29.76 1.24 -0.65
CA ALA A 336 -29.19 2.25 0.24
C ALA A 336 -28.31 3.30 -0.46
N LEU A 337 -27.85 3.05 -1.69
CA LEU A 337 -26.83 3.84 -2.39
C LEU A 337 -27.09 5.36 -2.35
N ALA A 338 -28.24 5.80 -2.86
CA ALA A 338 -28.55 7.23 -2.97
C ALA A 338 -28.67 7.92 -1.59
N GLU A 339 -29.14 7.20 -0.58
CA GLU A 339 -29.26 7.73 0.78
C GLU A 339 -27.91 7.80 1.48
N ILE A 340 -27.05 6.80 1.30
CA ILE A 340 -25.67 6.83 1.78
C ILE A 340 -24.93 8.01 1.16
N GLU A 341 -25.03 8.21 -0.16
CA GLU A 341 -24.37 9.34 -0.83
C GLU A 341 -24.87 10.70 -0.32
N ALA A 342 -26.19 10.87 -0.19
CA ALA A 342 -26.78 12.11 0.32
C ALA A 342 -26.35 12.39 1.76
N MET A 343 -26.31 11.35 2.60
CA MET A 343 -25.92 11.48 4.00
C MET A 343 -24.43 11.80 4.16
N VAL A 344 -23.55 11.08 3.46
CA VAL A 344 -22.09 11.31 3.55
C VAL A 344 -21.70 12.65 2.94
N SER A 345 -22.44 13.17 1.96
CA SER A 345 -22.18 14.49 1.38
C SER A 345 -22.61 15.66 2.28
N CYS A 346 -23.52 15.42 3.25
CA CYS A 346 -24.07 16.44 4.14
C CYS A 346 -23.49 16.40 5.56
N GLY A 347 -22.79 15.31 5.91
CA GLY A 347 -22.03 15.17 7.15
C GLY A 347 -20.65 15.77 6.98
#